data_AF-A0A2A5HMT2-F1
#
_entry.id   AF-A0A2A5HMT2-F1
#
_cell.length_a   1.000
_cell.length_b   1.000
_cell.length_c   1.000
_cell.angle_alpha   90.00
_cell.angle_beta   90.00
_cell.angle_gamma   90.00
#
_symmetry.space_group_name_H-M   'P 1'
#
loop_
_entity.id
_entity.type
_entity.pdbx_description
1 polymer ?
#
loop_
_entity_poly.entity_id
_entity_poly.type
_entity_poly.pdbx_seq_one_letter_code
_entity_poly.pdbx_strand_id
1 'polypeptide(L)'
;MLKFSMFRKLKFISVILMLALGSTAVCAQSLDARTISIIKVKFINANKYFDEKSYDKALAKVVEIEGLLGDKPSPTALNLKIKIMVARGQFIEADQALNNLYGLNLSNEILNDISEYSPTLEANLKQQKAREAAILQKQREKAAAQAVQVRAKNAQRQAIRDWYKKNHGDSSQVVTYKQGRLWGFVNKTGEIIHPFVYKKLENYGSEILVATRTPLRNEEYTRCYLLNLKGDILVRGQEGYDCSSKHGYIHVLREPKKSRDNYDSWVYDTKLRVISRNGSMISREWLVTSSREKYASCFRHVSTSNRFCKATLKNGKRWNISSAWYSHFPMQDYLLVGELNRTNGKKSPKDDVVLLNKHGVQVGRRYKRIEKRDDVAYVSKKSSGANLTKFSLSYHLK
;
A
#
# COMPACT_ATOMS: atom_id res chain seq x y z
N MET A 1 65.83 -7.89 -27.34
CA MET A 1 65.83 -7.23 -28.67
C MET A 1 64.66 -6.25 -28.82
N LEU A 2 64.39 -5.40 -27.81
CA LEU A 2 63.22 -4.50 -27.75
C LEU A 2 63.55 -3.18 -27.00
N LYS A 3 64.67 -2.52 -27.35
CA LYS A 3 65.10 -1.28 -26.66
C LYS A 3 65.42 -0.07 -27.56
N PHE A 4 65.20 -0.14 -28.88
CA PHE A 4 65.63 0.94 -29.80
C PHE A 4 64.52 1.80 -30.42
N SER A 5 63.23 1.55 -30.13
CA SER A 5 62.12 2.28 -30.77
C SER A 5 61.69 3.56 -30.02
N MET A 6 62.03 3.71 -28.74
CA MET A 6 61.48 4.78 -27.89
C MET A 6 62.20 6.13 -28.03
N PHE A 7 63.45 6.15 -28.53
CA PHE A 7 64.27 7.37 -28.58
C PHE A 7 63.95 8.31 -29.76
N ARG A 8 63.29 7.84 -30.83
CA ARG A 8 62.88 8.71 -31.96
C ARG A 8 61.59 9.48 -31.70
N LYS A 9 60.68 8.95 -30.87
CA LYS A 9 59.42 9.65 -30.51
C LYS A 9 59.64 10.75 -29.46
N LEU A 10 60.69 10.65 -28.63
CA LEU A 10 60.99 11.65 -27.60
C LEU A 10 61.58 12.95 -28.19
N LYS A 11 62.36 12.88 -29.28
CA LYS A 11 62.90 14.07 -29.95
C LYS A 11 61.84 14.86 -30.74
N PHE A 12 60.79 14.20 -31.24
CA PHE A 12 59.70 14.90 -31.95
C PHE A 12 58.75 15.63 -31.00
N ILE A 13 58.56 15.13 -29.77
CA ILE A 13 57.76 15.80 -28.74
C ILE A 13 58.47 17.07 -28.23
N SER A 14 59.81 17.06 -28.15
CA SER A 14 60.61 18.22 -27.73
C SER A 14 60.52 19.42 -28.68
N VAL A 15 60.34 19.21 -29.98
CA VAL A 15 60.28 20.30 -30.97
C VAL A 15 58.89 20.92 -31.05
N ILE A 16 57.82 20.12 -30.83
CA ILE A 16 56.45 20.64 -30.71
C ILE A 16 56.26 21.41 -29.40
N LEU A 17 56.96 21.02 -28.33
CA LEU A 17 56.92 21.75 -27.04
C LEU A 17 57.66 23.10 -27.09
N MET A 18 58.72 23.23 -27.91
CA MET A 18 59.44 24.50 -28.10
C MET A 18 58.67 25.49 -28.99
N LEU A 19 57.89 25.02 -29.96
CA LEU A 19 57.01 25.86 -30.80
C LEU A 19 55.74 26.32 -30.07
N ALA A 20 55.37 25.69 -28.96
CA ALA A 20 54.28 26.14 -28.10
C ALA A 20 54.68 27.23 -27.08
N LEU A 21 55.98 27.52 -26.93
CA LEU A 21 56.50 28.53 -25.99
C LEU A 21 56.87 29.87 -26.65
N GLY A 22 56.69 30.00 -27.97
CA GLY A 22 57.11 31.17 -28.75
C GLY A 22 56.10 32.32 -28.89
N SER A 23 54.91 32.24 -28.27
CA SER A 23 53.79 33.13 -28.65
C SER A 23 53.11 33.87 -27.49
N THR A 24 53.75 34.03 -26.33
CA THR A 24 53.19 34.85 -25.24
C THR A 24 53.99 36.14 -25.05
N ALA A 25 54.28 36.85 -26.13
CA ALA A 25 54.27 38.31 -26.08
C ALA A 25 52.80 38.74 -26.00
N VAL A 26 52.16 38.43 -24.85
CA VAL A 26 50.81 38.89 -24.53
C VAL A 26 50.93 40.39 -24.42
N CYS A 27 50.52 41.08 -25.49
CA CYS A 27 50.31 42.51 -25.49
C CYS A 27 49.48 42.85 -24.26
N ALA A 28 50.12 43.38 -23.22
CA ALA A 28 49.44 44.07 -22.15
C ALA A 28 48.91 45.37 -22.76
N GLN A 29 47.83 45.27 -23.53
CA GLN A 29 47.07 46.44 -23.95
C GLN A 29 46.70 47.16 -22.66
N SER A 30 47.30 48.33 -22.46
CA SER A 30 46.95 49.21 -21.36
C SER A 30 45.47 49.53 -21.51
N LEU A 31 44.69 49.27 -20.46
CA LEU A 31 43.28 49.67 -20.42
C LEU A 31 43.17 51.16 -20.75
N ASP A 32 42.21 51.52 -21.60
CA ASP A 32 41.98 52.91 -21.94
C ASP A 32 41.50 53.71 -20.73
N ALA A 33 41.83 55.00 -20.69
CA ALA A 33 41.54 55.87 -19.53
C ALA A 33 40.05 55.95 -19.19
N ARG A 34 39.16 55.78 -20.18
CA ARG A 34 37.72 55.76 -19.98
C ARG A 34 37.29 54.48 -19.27
N THR A 35 37.76 53.31 -19.68
CA THR A 35 37.48 52.04 -18.98
C THR A 35 37.99 52.07 -17.54
N ILE A 36 39.18 52.60 -17.29
CA ILE A 36 39.71 52.78 -15.92
C ILE A 36 38.77 53.64 -15.06
N SER A 37 38.26 54.74 -15.62
CA SER A 37 37.32 55.62 -14.91
C SER A 37 35.99 54.93 -14.61
N ILE A 38 35.46 54.13 -15.54
CA ILE A 38 34.25 53.34 -15.34
C ILE A 38 34.45 52.30 -14.23
N ILE A 39 35.59 51.60 -14.22
CA ILE A 39 35.93 50.61 -13.19
C ILE A 39 35.97 51.29 -11.81
N LYS A 40 36.62 52.46 -11.68
CA LYS A 40 36.67 53.23 -10.43
C LYS A 40 35.28 53.57 -9.91
N VAL A 41 34.39 54.09 -10.77
CA VAL A 41 33.02 54.44 -10.39
C VAL A 41 32.23 53.19 -9.95
N LYS A 42 32.35 52.09 -10.68
CA LYS A 42 31.69 50.82 -10.31
C LYS A 42 32.21 50.29 -8.97
N PHE A 43 33.51 50.41 -8.71
CA PHE A 43 34.13 49.97 -7.46
C PHE A 43 33.65 50.81 -6.26
N ILE A 44 33.56 52.14 -6.41
CA ILE A 44 32.99 53.03 -5.39
C ILE A 44 31.54 52.63 -5.08
N ASN A 45 30.73 52.38 -6.12
CA ASN A 45 29.36 51.93 -5.94
C ASN A 45 29.27 50.55 -5.28
N ALA A 46 30.19 49.63 -5.60
CA ALA A 46 30.25 48.31 -4.99
C ALA A 46 30.54 48.39 -3.49
N ASN A 47 31.49 49.23 -3.07
CA ASN A 47 31.77 49.48 -1.65
C ASN A 47 30.58 50.11 -0.95
N LYS A 48 29.96 51.14 -1.55
CA LYS A 48 28.75 51.74 -0.99
C LYS A 48 27.65 50.69 -0.74
N TYR A 49 27.39 49.82 -1.72
CA TYR A 49 26.41 48.75 -1.55
C TYR A 49 26.83 47.70 -0.51
N PHE A 50 28.14 47.44 -0.36
CA PHE A 50 28.64 46.55 0.68
C PHE A 50 28.42 47.15 2.09
N ASP A 51 28.71 48.44 2.27
CA ASP A 51 28.50 49.17 3.53
C ASP A 51 27.01 49.23 3.91
N GLU A 52 26.14 49.40 2.91
CA GLU A 52 24.67 49.33 3.04
C GLU A 52 24.16 47.89 3.28
N LYS A 53 25.03 46.89 3.39
CA LYS A 53 24.71 45.45 3.50
C LYS A 53 23.87 44.91 2.34
N SER A 54 23.86 45.60 1.21
CA SER A 54 23.17 45.20 -0.02
C SER A 54 24.08 44.31 -0.88
N TYR A 55 24.47 43.16 -0.33
CA TYR A 55 25.52 42.28 -0.86
C TYR A 55 25.28 41.78 -2.29
N ASP A 56 24.03 41.55 -2.70
CA ASP A 56 23.71 41.16 -4.08
C ASP A 56 24.03 42.27 -5.08
N LYS A 57 23.71 43.52 -4.75
CA LYS A 57 24.04 44.68 -5.59
C LYS A 57 25.54 44.93 -5.64
N ALA A 58 26.22 44.79 -4.50
CA ALA A 58 27.67 44.90 -4.43
C ALA A 58 28.34 43.86 -5.33
N LEU A 59 27.92 42.58 -5.23
CA LEU A 59 28.45 41.50 -6.04
C LEU A 59 28.20 41.72 -7.54
N ALA A 60 26.99 42.17 -7.92
CA ALA A 60 26.69 42.50 -9.31
C ALA A 60 27.64 43.56 -9.88
N LYS A 61 27.99 44.59 -9.08
CA LYS A 61 28.98 45.60 -9.49
C LYS A 61 30.39 45.05 -9.58
N VAL A 62 30.78 44.12 -8.71
CA VAL A 62 32.07 43.41 -8.84
C VAL A 62 32.11 42.58 -10.12
N VAL A 63 31.04 41.87 -10.48
CA VAL A 63 30.97 41.10 -11.73
C VAL A 63 31.05 42.02 -12.96
N GLU A 64 30.40 43.18 -12.94
CA GLU A 64 30.55 44.18 -14.00
C GLU A 64 32.01 44.68 -14.13
N ILE A 65 32.75 44.80 -13.03
CA ILE A 65 34.18 45.16 -13.04
C ILE A 65 35.02 44.04 -13.65
N GLU A 66 34.78 42.79 -13.22
CA GLU A 66 35.46 41.61 -13.79
C GLU A 66 35.22 41.53 -15.30
N GLY A 67 34.00 41.79 -15.78
CA GLY A 67 33.68 41.82 -17.21
C GLY A 67 34.42 42.90 -18.01
N LEU A 68 34.72 44.05 -17.40
CA LEU A 68 35.51 45.12 -18.04
C LEU A 68 37.02 44.82 -18.04
N LEU A 69 37.50 44.04 -17.08
CA LEU A 69 38.90 43.63 -16.97
C LEU A 69 39.24 42.41 -17.84
N GLY A 70 38.24 41.62 -18.22
CA GLY A 70 38.41 40.36 -18.95
C GLY A 70 39.10 39.31 -18.08
N ASP A 71 40.05 38.58 -18.65
CA ASP A 71 40.74 37.48 -17.95
C ASP A 71 41.79 37.95 -16.92
N LYS A 72 41.97 39.27 -16.75
CA LYS A 72 42.95 39.83 -15.80
C LYS A 72 42.28 40.15 -14.47
N PRO A 73 42.42 39.30 -13.43
CA PRO A 73 41.80 39.58 -12.14
C PRO A 73 42.42 40.84 -11.50
N SER A 74 41.56 41.72 -10.98
CA SER A 74 42.00 42.83 -10.13
C SER A 74 42.05 42.37 -8.66
N PRO A 75 43.21 42.44 -7.97
CA PRO A 75 43.32 42.05 -6.58
C PRO A 75 42.31 42.79 -5.68
N THR A 76 42.09 44.08 -5.94
CA THR A 76 41.16 44.91 -5.16
C THR A 76 39.71 44.49 -5.37
N ALA A 77 39.30 44.23 -6.62
CA ALA A 77 37.95 43.77 -6.92
C ALA A 77 37.69 42.36 -6.35
N LEU A 78 38.68 41.48 -6.45
CA LEU A 78 38.62 40.11 -5.93
C LEU A 78 38.58 40.10 -4.39
N ASN A 79 39.35 40.96 -3.72
CA ASN A 79 39.27 41.13 -2.27
C ASN A 79 37.87 41.59 -1.81
N LEU A 80 37.29 42.58 -2.48
CA LEU A 80 35.90 43.00 -2.20
C LEU A 80 34.89 41.86 -2.44
N LYS A 81 35.08 41.07 -3.50
CA LYS A 81 34.27 39.87 -3.79
C LYS A 81 34.29 38.88 -2.61
N ILE A 82 35.48 38.60 -2.06
CA ILE A 82 35.65 37.70 -0.92
C ILE A 82 34.93 38.27 0.30
N LYS A 83 35.11 39.56 0.63
CA LYS A 83 34.40 40.21 1.75
C LYS A 83 32.88 40.07 1.60
N ILE A 84 32.34 40.29 0.40
CA ILE A 84 30.93 40.10 0.09
C ILE A 84 30.50 38.63 0.31
N MET A 85 31.27 37.66 -0.21
CA MET A 85 30.94 36.23 -0.07
C MET A 85 30.98 35.76 1.38
N VAL A 86 31.99 36.18 2.17
CA VAL A 86 32.09 35.89 3.60
C VAL A 86 30.88 36.48 4.35
N ALA A 87 30.52 37.73 4.07
CA ALA A 87 29.36 38.39 4.70
C ALA A 87 28.02 37.71 4.35
N ARG A 88 27.94 37.07 3.18
CA ARG A 88 26.77 36.27 2.73
C ARG A 88 26.76 34.83 3.26
N GLY A 89 27.83 34.38 3.90
CA GLY A 89 28.00 32.98 4.32
C GLY A 89 28.32 32.01 3.17
N GLN A 90 28.81 32.50 2.03
CA GLN A 90 29.26 31.71 0.87
C GLN A 90 30.73 31.34 1.02
N PHE A 91 31.03 30.52 2.03
CA PHE A 91 32.40 30.28 2.48
C PHE A 91 33.22 29.46 1.48
N ILE A 92 32.60 28.53 0.75
CA ILE A 92 33.32 27.69 -0.25
C ILE A 92 33.77 28.55 -1.43
N GLU A 93 32.89 29.41 -1.94
CA GLU A 93 33.19 30.32 -3.03
C GLU A 93 34.21 31.39 -2.61
N ALA A 94 34.11 31.88 -1.37
CA ALA A 94 35.10 32.78 -0.78
C ALA A 94 36.49 32.13 -0.71
N ASP A 95 36.58 30.87 -0.30
CA ASP A 95 37.84 30.11 -0.24
C ASP A 95 38.48 29.96 -1.63
N GLN A 96 37.68 29.64 -2.64
CA GLN A 96 38.15 29.54 -4.03
C GLN A 96 38.66 30.90 -4.55
N ALA A 97 37.91 31.97 -4.28
CA ALA A 97 38.31 33.32 -4.65
C ALA A 97 39.59 33.77 -3.90
N LEU A 98 39.75 33.39 -2.63
CA LEU A 98 40.94 33.68 -1.82
C LEU A 98 42.18 32.96 -2.36
N ASN A 99 42.05 31.70 -2.79
CA ASN A 99 43.14 30.98 -3.45
C ASN A 99 43.61 31.67 -4.74
N ASN A 100 42.68 32.21 -5.53
CA ASN A 100 43.01 33.00 -6.71
C ASN A 100 43.71 34.33 -6.33
N LEU A 101 43.30 34.95 -5.22
CA LEU A 101 43.87 36.20 -4.74
C LEU A 101 45.33 36.02 -4.29
N TYR A 102 45.67 34.92 -3.60
CA TYR A 102 47.06 34.63 -3.20
C TYR A 102 48.04 34.46 -4.36
N GLY A 103 47.56 34.20 -5.59
CA GLY A 103 48.38 34.15 -6.79
C GLY A 103 48.78 35.51 -7.37
N LEU A 104 48.30 36.63 -6.78
CA LEU A 104 48.50 37.99 -7.30
C LEU A 104 49.48 38.79 -6.43
N ASN A 105 49.98 39.91 -6.96
CA ASN A 105 50.78 40.86 -6.18
C ASN A 105 49.85 41.72 -5.29
N LEU A 106 49.93 41.53 -3.97
CA LEU A 106 48.99 42.11 -2.99
C LEU A 106 49.58 43.34 -2.31
N SER A 107 48.75 44.38 -2.12
CA SER A 107 49.10 45.53 -1.29
C SER A 107 48.96 45.20 0.20
N ASN A 108 49.64 45.96 1.06
CA ASN A 108 49.51 45.83 2.52
C ASN A 108 48.06 46.01 3.00
N GLU A 109 47.28 46.86 2.34
CA GLU A 109 45.85 47.05 2.65
C GLU A 109 45.05 45.77 2.43
N ILE A 110 45.29 45.05 1.32
CA ILE A 110 44.61 43.78 1.04
C ILE A 110 45.06 42.70 2.03
N LEU A 111 46.34 42.67 2.40
CA LEU A 111 46.85 41.73 3.41
C LEU A 111 46.20 41.95 4.78
N ASN A 112 46.00 43.22 5.17
CA ASN A 112 45.28 43.56 6.39
C ASN A 112 43.81 43.11 6.32
N ASP A 113 43.12 43.38 5.22
CA ASP A 113 41.75 42.90 4.99
C ASP A 113 41.65 41.36 5.10
N ILE A 114 42.57 40.63 4.46
CA ILE A 114 42.63 39.15 4.55
C ILE A 114 42.75 38.70 6.00
N SER A 115 43.59 39.38 6.81
CA SER A 115 43.79 39.03 8.21
C SER A 115 42.51 39.17 9.06
N GLU A 116 41.59 40.07 8.66
CA GLU A 116 40.32 40.27 9.37
C GLU A 116 39.32 39.15 9.08
N TYR A 117 39.13 38.76 7.81
CA TYR A 117 38.11 37.78 7.44
C TYR A 117 38.60 36.33 7.42
N SER A 118 39.91 36.08 7.31
CA SER A 118 40.48 34.73 7.23
C SER A 118 40.08 33.83 8.40
N PRO A 119 40.17 34.25 9.68
CA PRO A 119 39.78 33.40 10.81
C PRO A 119 38.29 33.00 10.76
N THR A 120 37.43 33.94 10.37
CA THR A 120 35.99 33.70 10.22
C THR A 120 35.71 32.72 9.08
N LEU A 121 36.38 32.90 7.95
CA LEU A 121 36.26 32.02 6.78
C LEU A 121 36.69 30.59 7.13
N GLU A 122 37.86 30.40 7.74
CA GLU A 122 38.39 29.09 8.12
C GLU A 122 37.47 28.36 9.12
N ALA A 123 37.00 29.06 10.14
CA ALA A 123 36.10 28.49 11.15
C ALA A 123 34.79 28.00 10.53
N ASN A 124 34.19 28.79 9.64
CA ASN A 124 32.95 28.43 8.98
C ASN A 124 33.14 27.33 7.92
N LEU A 125 34.24 27.33 7.17
CA LEU A 125 34.59 26.24 6.25
C LEU A 125 34.73 24.91 6.99
N LYS A 126 35.43 24.92 8.13
CA LYS A 126 35.55 23.73 8.99
C LYS A 126 34.18 23.25 9.47
N GLN A 127 33.32 24.18 9.89
CA GLN A 127 31.96 23.84 10.33
C GLN A 127 31.11 23.27 9.17
N GLN A 128 31.18 23.86 7.98
CA GLN A 128 30.41 23.43 6.81
C GLN A 128 30.87 22.04 6.34
N LYS A 129 32.19 21.82 6.23
CA LYS A 129 32.76 20.50 5.93
C LYS A 129 32.35 19.44 6.96
N ALA A 130 32.32 19.79 8.24
CA ALA A 130 31.83 18.89 9.29
C ALA A 130 30.33 18.57 9.15
N ARG A 131 29.49 19.56 8.80
CA ARG A 131 28.05 19.34 8.54
C ARG A 131 27.83 18.45 7.32
N GLU A 132 28.54 18.69 6.22
CA GLU A 132 28.47 17.87 5.01
C GLU A 132 28.93 16.43 5.27
N ALA A 133 30.02 16.25 6.00
CA ALA A 133 30.49 14.92 6.43
C ALA A 133 29.45 14.21 7.30
N ALA A 134 28.80 14.90 8.23
CA ALA A 134 27.74 14.33 9.06
C ALA A 134 26.49 13.94 8.25
N ILE A 135 26.09 14.76 7.27
CA ILE A 135 24.98 14.43 6.35
C ILE A 135 25.32 13.17 5.53
N LEU A 136 26.53 13.11 4.97
CA LEU A 136 26.98 11.97 4.19
C LEU A 136 27.05 10.69 5.04
N GLN A 137 27.53 10.79 6.28
CA GLN A 137 27.56 9.67 7.22
C GLN A 137 26.15 9.16 7.52
N LYS A 138 25.20 10.05 7.79
CA LYS A 138 23.79 9.68 8.03
C LYS A 138 23.15 9.03 6.80
N GLN A 139 23.51 9.46 5.58
CA GLN A 139 23.05 8.81 4.35
C GLN A 139 23.63 7.39 4.21
N ARG A 140 24.92 7.21 4.51
CA ARG A 140 25.58 5.88 4.50
C ARG A 140 24.94 4.92 5.51
N GLU A 141 24.62 5.39 6.71
CA GLU A 141 23.93 4.60 7.72
C GLU A 141 22.53 4.16 7.27
N LYS A 142 21.75 5.08 6.68
CA LYS A 142 20.44 4.75 6.10
C LYS A 142 20.55 3.73 4.97
N ALA A 143 21.52 3.90 4.07
CA ALA A 143 21.77 2.97 2.98
C ALA A 143 22.22 1.59 3.49
N ALA A 144 23.07 1.55 4.51
CA ALA A 144 23.49 0.30 5.16
C ALA A 144 22.30 -0.41 5.83
N ALA A 145 21.45 0.32 6.56
CA ALA A 145 20.25 -0.23 7.17
C ALA A 145 19.27 -0.81 6.12
N GLN A 146 19.07 -0.10 5.00
CA GLN A 146 18.27 -0.61 3.88
C GLN A 146 18.90 -1.86 3.25
N ALA A 147 20.22 -1.88 3.06
CA ALA A 147 20.92 -3.05 2.52
C ALA A 147 20.78 -4.28 3.42
N VAL A 148 20.82 -4.10 4.75
CA VAL A 148 20.56 -5.19 5.71
C VAL A 148 19.12 -5.71 5.58
N GLN A 149 18.12 -4.83 5.46
CA GLN A 149 16.73 -5.24 5.25
C GLN A 149 16.53 -5.99 3.93
N VAL A 150 17.16 -5.53 2.84
CA VAL A 150 17.12 -6.21 1.53
C VAL A 150 17.77 -7.58 1.60
N ARG A 151 18.94 -7.71 2.26
CA ARG A 151 19.62 -9.00 2.47
C ARG A 151 18.75 -9.96 3.28
N ALA A 152 18.12 -9.49 4.36
CA ALA A 152 17.22 -10.31 5.18
C ALA A 152 16.00 -10.81 4.39
N LYS A 153 15.37 -9.93 3.59
CA LYS A 153 14.25 -10.28 2.71
C LYS A 153 14.66 -11.30 1.63
N ASN A 154 15.84 -11.14 1.05
CA ASN A 154 16.36 -12.07 0.05
C ASN A 154 16.68 -13.44 0.66
N ALA A 155 17.29 -13.48 1.86
CA ALA A 155 17.52 -14.71 2.59
C ALA A 155 16.20 -15.42 2.94
N GLN A 156 15.18 -14.68 3.37
CA GLN A 156 13.84 -15.22 3.62
C GLN A 156 13.21 -15.81 2.35
N ARG A 157 13.27 -15.09 1.22
CA ARG A 157 12.77 -15.58 -0.08
C ARG A 157 13.47 -16.86 -0.50
N GLN A 158 14.79 -16.94 -0.31
CA GLN A 158 15.56 -18.13 -0.62
C GLN A 158 15.13 -19.32 0.25
N ALA A 159 15.01 -19.12 1.56
CA ALA A 159 14.54 -20.17 2.48
C ALA A 159 13.13 -20.67 2.13
N ILE A 160 12.21 -19.77 1.74
CA ILE A 160 10.87 -20.14 1.28
C ILE A 160 10.95 -20.96 -0.02
N ARG A 161 11.79 -20.55 -0.98
CA ARG A 161 11.99 -21.27 -2.24
C ARG A 161 12.52 -22.67 -2.02
N ASP A 162 13.52 -22.82 -1.14
CA ASP A 162 14.10 -24.13 -0.82
C ASP A 162 13.08 -25.03 -0.13
N TRP A 163 12.28 -24.49 0.79
CA TRP A 163 11.15 -25.20 1.40
C TRP A 163 10.10 -25.61 0.36
N TYR A 164 9.76 -24.71 -0.57
CA TYR A 164 8.78 -24.95 -1.62
C TYR A 164 9.20 -26.15 -2.48
N LYS A 165 10.43 -26.10 -3.00
CA LYS A 165 11.02 -27.15 -3.85
C LYS A 165 11.03 -28.51 -3.14
N LYS A 166 11.33 -28.52 -1.83
CA LYS A 166 11.39 -29.73 -1.02
C LYS A 166 10.02 -30.39 -0.79
N ASN A 167 8.95 -29.61 -0.59
CA ASN A 167 7.65 -30.14 -0.15
C ASN A 167 6.62 -30.30 -1.28
N HIS A 168 6.70 -29.51 -2.34
CA HIS A 168 5.64 -29.43 -3.36
C HIS A 168 6.10 -29.78 -4.79
N GLY A 169 7.41 -29.93 -5.01
CA GLY A 169 7.96 -30.09 -6.36
C GLY A 169 7.62 -28.88 -7.25
N ASP A 170 7.27 -29.13 -8.51
CA ASP A 170 6.94 -28.11 -9.51
C ASP A 170 5.44 -28.03 -9.87
N SER A 171 4.57 -28.76 -9.16
CA SER A 171 3.17 -28.98 -9.58
C SER A 171 2.19 -27.84 -9.26
N SER A 172 2.48 -27.04 -8.23
CA SER A 172 1.60 -25.96 -7.76
C SER A 172 2.12 -24.58 -8.18
N GLN A 173 1.26 -23.56 -8.24
CA GLN A 173 1.71 -22.17 -8.48
C GLN A 173 1.81 -21.36 -7.18
N VAL A 174 0.91 -21.64 -6.23
CA VAL A 174 0.77 -20.95 -4.94
C VAL A 174 0.51 -21.98 -3.86
N VAL A 175 1.17 -21.84 -2.71
CA VAL A 175 0.99 -22.72 -1.55
C VAL A 175 0.90 -21.90 -0.26
N THR A 176 0.30 -22.50 0.77
CA THR A 176 0.28 -21.91 2.10
C THR A 176 1.60 -22.20 2.81
N TYR A 177 2.20 -21.18 3.41
CA TYR A 177 3.44 -21.29 4.17
C TYR A 177 3.23 -20.74 5.58
N LYS A 178 3.78 -21.42 6.58
CA LYS A 178 3.71 -21.00 7.98
C LYS A 178 5.05 -20.44 8.42
N GLN A 179 5.08 -19.15 8.75
CA GLN A 179 6.25 -18.49 9.34
C GLN A 179 5.98 -18.20 10.81
N GLY A 180 6.64 -18.95 11.69
CA GLY A 180 6.38 -18.90 13.14
C GLY A 180 4.93 -19.32 13.45
N ARG A 181 4.12 -18.38 13.95
CA ARG A 181 2.71 -18.63 14.34
C ARG A 181 1.68 -18.18 13.30
N LEU A 182 2.12 -17.59 12.20
CA LEU A 182 1.24 -16.99 11.20
C LEU A 182 1.42 -17.68 9.84
N TRP A 183 0.34 -17.67 9.08
CA TRP A 183 0.23 -18.25 7.76
C TRP A 183 0.13 -17.15 6.70
N GLY A 184 0.71 -17.44 5.55
CA GLY A 184 0.68 -16.59 4.36
C GLY A 184 0.69 -17.45 3.10
N PHE A 185 0.70 -16.80 1.95
CA PHE A 185 0.71 -17.46 0.64
C PHE A 185 1.98 -17.10 -0.08
N VAL A 186 2.64 -18.11 -0.64
CA VAL A 186 3.90 -17.95 -1.37
C VAL A 186 3.79 -18.63 -2.72
N ASN A 187 4.42 -18.05 -3.74
CA ASN A 187 4.56 -18.70 -5.04
C ASN A 187 5.83 -19.54 -5.11
N LYS A 188 6.01 -20.26 -6.22
CA LYS A 188 7.21 -21.08 -6.48
C LYS A 188 8.54 -20.29 -6.53
N THR A 189 8.50 -18.97 -6.76
CA THR A 189 9.72 -18.14 -6.78
C THR A 189 10.17 -17.72 -5.37
N GLY A 190 9.35 -18.00 -4.36
CA GLY A 190 9.57 -17.58 -2.97
C GLY A 190 8.99 -16.21 -2.64
N GLU A 191 8.23 -15.61 -3.55
CA GLU A 191 7.54 -14.34 -3.30
C GLU A 191 6.30 -14.55 -2.46
N ILE A 192 6.11 -13.64 -1.51
CA ILE A 192 4.95 -13.60 -0.63
C ILE A 192 3.81 -12.93 -1.39
N ILE A 193 2.79 -13.71 -1.79
CA ILE A 193 1.56 -13.20 -2.43
C ILE A 193 0.64 -12.59 -1.38
N HIS A 194 0.46 -13.28 -0.25
CA HIS A 194 -0.24 -12.74 0.91
C HIS A 194 0.66 -12.78 2.15
N PRO A 195 0.76 -11.66 2.88
CA PRO A 195 1.63 -11.55 4.05
C PRO A 195 1.25 -12.56 5.14
N PHE A 196 2.22 -12.92 5.97
CA PHE A 196 2.03 -13.82 7.11
C PHE A 196 1.22 -13.15 8.22
N VAL A 197 -0.09 -13.03 8.01
CA VAL A 197 -1.01 -12.36 8.95
C VAL A 197 -2.06 -13.30 9.51
N TYR A 198 -2.30 -14.46 8.89
CA TYR A 198 -3.39 -15.34 9.27
C TYR A 198 -2.96 -16.28 10.41
N LYS A 199 -3.70 -16.28 11.52
CA LYS A 199 -3.46 -17.18 12.65
C LYS A 199 -3.85 -18.62 12.32
N LYS A 200 -4.92 -18.81 11.54
CA LYS A 200 -5.44 -20.11 11.11
C LYS A 200 -5.79 -20.05 9.64
N LEU A 201 -5.42 -21.10 8.89
CA LEU A 201 -5.93 -21.41 7.57
C LEU A 201 -6.58 -22.79 7.63
N GLU A 202 -7.81 -22.90 7.14
CA GLU A 202 -8.53 -24.18 7.04
C GLU A 202 -9.00 -24.38 5.61
N ASN A 203 -8.74 -25.58 5.06
CA ASN A 203 -9.23 -25.95 3.74
C ASN A 203 -10.75 -26.11 3.78
N TYR A 204 -11.42 -25.47 2.85
CA TYR A 204 -12.86 -25.57 2.67
C TYR A 204 -13.17 -26.05 1.24
N GLY A 205 -13.29 -27.36 1.09
CA GLY A 205 -13.35 -27.98 -0.24
C GLY A 205 -11.99 -27.95 -0.94
N SER A 206 -12.01 -28.09 -2.27
CA SER A 206 -10.81 -28.17 -3.10
C SER A 206 -10.24 -26.82 -3.53
N GLU A 207 -10.99 -25.72 -3.41
CA GLU A 207 -10.62 -24.43 -4.03
C GLU A 207 -10.62 -23.23 -3.08
N ILE A 208 -11.13 -23.39 -1.86
CA ILE A 208 -11.35 -22.27 -0.93
C ILE A 208 -10.64 -22.54 0.40
N LEU A 209 -10.13 -21.46 0.97
CA LEU A 209 -9.52 -21.42 2.28
C LEU A 209 -10.28 -20.44 3.16
N VAL A 210 -10.56 -20.85 4.40
CA VAL A 210 -11.03 -19.96 5.46
C VAL A 210 -9.81 -19.50 6.24
N ALA A 211 -9.55 -18.19 6.22
CA ALA A 211 -8.42 -17.58 6.91
C ALA A 211 -8.90 -16.71 8.06
N THR A 212 -8.31 -16.88 9.25
CA THR A 212 -8.58 -16.00 10.40
C THR A 212 -7.36 -15.16 10.72
N ARG A 213 -7.53 -13.86 10.92
CA ARG A 213 -6.44 -12.92 11.27
C ARG A 213 -6.63 -12.44 12.70
N THR A 214 -5.55 -12.44 13.49
CA THR A 214 -5.55 -11.84 14.83
C THR A 214 -6.00 -10.38 14.74
N PRO A 215 -6.83 -9.89 15.68
CA PRO A 215 -7.21 -8.49 15.71
C PRO A 215 -5.97 -7.59 15.81
N LEU A 216 -5.97 -6.47 15.09
CA LEU A 216 -5.00 -5.39 15.33
C LEU A 216 -5.32 -4.70 16.68
N ARG A 217 -4.40 -3.90 17.22
CA ARG A 217 -4.56 -3.21 18.52
C ARG A 217 -5.86 -2.39 18.64
N ASN A 218 -6.42 -1.98 17.51
CA ASN A 218 -7.64 -1.16 17.43
C ASN A 218 -8.84 -1.95 16.87
N GLU A 219 -8.70 -3.26 16.65
CA GLU A 219 -9.78 -4.14 16.20
C GLU A 219 -10.23 -4.97 17.40
N GLU A 220 -11.53 -4.93 17.72
CA GLU A 220 -12.09 -5.68 18.84
C GLU A 220 -12.27 -7.17 18.50
N TYR A 221 -12.38 -7.50 17.21
CA TYR A 221 -12.78 -8.83 16.74
C TYR A 221 -11.80 -9.43 15.73
N THR A 222 -11.70 -10.78 15.77
CA THR A 222 -10.99 -11.56 14.75
C THR A 222 -11.70 -11.39 13.42
N ARG A 223 -10.94 -11.12 12.34
CA ARG A 223 -11.51 -11.05 10.99
C ARG A 223 -11.31 -12.38 10.27
N CYS A 224 -12.36 -12.82 9.59
CA CYS A 224 -12.32 -14.00 8.75
C CYS A 224 -12.33 -13.61 7.27
N TYR A 225 -11.56 -14.33 6.46
CA TYR A 225 -11.45 -14.12 5.03
C TYR A 225 -11.72 -15.43 4.32
N LEU A 226 -12.40 -15.35 3.18
CA LEU A 226 -12.48 -16.46 2.23
C LEU A 226 -11.53 -16.16 1.10
N LEU A 227 -10.57 -17.05 0.92
CA LEU A 227 -9.52 -16.93 -0.07
C LEU A 227 -9.66 -18.09 -1.06
N ASN A 228 -9.39 -17.87 -2.34
CA ASN A 228 -9.16 -18.99 -3.24
C ASN A 228 -7.73 -19.55 -3.05
N LEU A 229 -7.38 -20.65 -3.72
CA LEU A 229 -6.02 -21.21 -3.66
C LEU A 229 -4.92 -20.31 -4.27
N LYS A 230 -5.29 -19.33 -5.09
CA LYS A 230 -4.36 -18.30 -5.60
C LYS A 230 -4.09 -17.20 -4.57
N GLY A 231 -4.87 -17.18 -3.48
CA GLY A 231 -4.83 -16.17 -2.43
C GLY A 231 -5.86 -15.05 -2.60
N ASP A 232 -6.56 -14.96 -3.74
CA ASP A 232 -7.52 -13.88 -3.98
C ASP A 232 -8.61 -13.88 -2.92
N ILE A 233 -8.89 -12.71 -2.36
CA ILE A 233 -9.93 -12.56 -1.35
C ILE A 233 -11.30 -12.57 -2.03
N LEU A 234 -11.98 -13.72 -1.94
CA LEU A 234 -13.36 -13.88 -2.40
C LEU A 234 -14.33 -13.09 -1.51
N VAL A 235 -14.12 -13.16 -0.19
CA VAL A 235 -14.93 -12.44 0.79
C VAL A 235 -14.06 -11.88 1.91
N ARG A 236 -14.17 -10.57 2.11
CA ARG A 236 -13.68 -9.89 3.33
C ARG A 236 -14.79 -9.96 4.37
N GLY A 237 -14.60 -10.75 5.43
CA GLY A 237 -15.42 -10.61 6.63
C GLY A 237 -15.25 -9.20 7.17
N GLN A 238 -16.36 -8.53 7.53
CA GLN A 238 -16.24 -7.30 8.30
C GLN A 238 -15.93 -7.68 9.76
N GLU A 239 -15.84 -6.70 10.65
CA GLU A 239 -15.62 -6.96 12.07
C GLU A 239 -16.78 -7.74 12.70
N GLY A 240 -16.44 -8.61 13.65
CA GLY A 240 -17.40 -9.44 14.38
C GLY A 240 -17.90 -10.65 13.60
N TYR A 241 -17.26 -11.07 12.51
CA TYR A 241 -17.72 -12.23 11.76
C TYR A 241 -17.08 -13.53 12.24
N ASP A 242 -17.91 -14.46 12.71
CA ASP A 242 -17.53 -15.85 12.94
C ASP A 242 -17.75 -16.63 11.63
N CYS A 243 -16.70 -17.29 11.14
CA CYS A 243 -16.78 -18.17 9.99
C CYS A 243 -16.79 -19.61 10.49
N SER A 244 -17.97 -20.21 10.58
CA SER A 244 -18.10 -21.64 10.83
C SER A 244 -18.46 -22.37 9.55
N SER A 245 -17.69 -23.39 9.20
CA SER A 245 -18.11 -24.39 8.23
C SER A 245 -19.02 -25.40 8.91
N LYS A 246 -20.32 -25.39 8.59
CA LYS A 246 -21.25 -26.46 9.01
C LYS A 246 -22.02 -26.94 7.78
N HIS A 247 -22.19 -28.26 7.68
CA HIS A 247 -22.99 -28.91 6.63
C HIS A 247 -22.61 -28.56 5.18
N GLY A 248 -21.34 -28.23 4.93
CA GLY A 248 -20.90 -27.88 3.57
C GLY A 248 -21.33 -26.50 3.09
N TYR A 249 -21.72 -25.59 4.00
CA TYR A 249 -21.83 -24.14 3.74
C TYR A 249 -20.92 -23.33 4.68
N ILE A 250 -20.43 -22.20 4.17
CA ILE A 250 -19.75 -21.20 4.99
C ILE A 250 -20.81 -20.22 5.47
N HIS A 251 -21.01 -20.17 6.78
CA HIS A 251 -21.83 -19.16 7.42
C HIS A 251 -20.92 -18.01 7.83
N VAL A 252 -21.11 -16.87 7.18
CA VAL A 252 -20.46 -15.61 7.56
C VAL A 252 -21.48 -14.85 8.40
N LEU A 253 -21.40 -15.02 9.74
CA LEU A 253 -22.34 -14.44 10.68
C LEU A 253 -21.79 -13.13 11.22
N ARG A 254 -22.46 -12.00 10.93
CA ARG A 254 -22.12 -10.75 11.63
C ARG A 254 -22.54 -10.88 13.09
N GLU A 255 -21.62 -10.62 14.02
CA GLU A 255 -21.98 -10.44 15.42
C GLU A 255 -23.04 -9.35 15.49
N PRO A 256 -24.15 -9.65 16.15
CA PRO A 256 -25.31 -8.78 16.06
C PRO A 256 -24.99 -7.44 16.72
N LYS A 257 -25.31 -6.33 16.03
CA LYS A 257 -25.26 -5.02 16.65
C LYS A 257 -26.28 -5.01 17.78
N LYS A 258 -25.80 -4.84 19.02
CA LYS A 258 -26.65 -4.61 20.17
C LYS A 258 -27.33 -3.24 20.01
N SER A 259 -28.61 -3.25 19.68
CA SER A 259 -29.47 -2.08 19.83
C SER A 259 -30.55 -2.38 20.86
N ARG A 260 -30.85 -1.39 21.70
CA ARG A 260 -32.06 -1.38 22.52
C ARG A 260 -33.21 -0.97 21.61
N ASP A 261 -34.26 -1.78 21.58
CA ASP A 261 -35.53 -1.33 21.02
C ASP A 261 -36.31 -0.48 22.04
N ASN A 262 -37.43 0.11 21.60
CA ASN A 262 -38.29 0.93 22.47
C ASN A 262 -38.94 0.14 23.63
N TYR A 263 -38.67 -1.16 23.75
CA TYR A 263 -39.17 -2.05 24.80
C TYR A 263 -38.06 -2.52 25.75
N ASP A 264 -36.92 -1.84 25.73
CA ASP A 264 -35.77 -2.13 26.58
C ASP A 264 -35.19 -3.55 26.39
N SER A 265 -35.48 -4.17 25.22
CA SER A 265 -35.00 -5.48 24.86
C SER A 265 -33.86 -5.40 23.85
N TRP A 266 -32.86 -6.29 23.98
CA TRP A 266 -31.76 -6.38 23.02
C TRP A 266 -32.27 -7.04 21.74
N VAL A 267 -32.25 -6.29 20.64
CA VAL A 267 -32.50 -6.83 19.30
C VAL A 267 -31.15 -7.12 18.65
N TYR A 268 -31.05 -8.33 18.10
CA TYR A 268 -29.86 -8.79 17.41
C TYR A 268 -30.12 -8.85 15.91
N ASP A 269 -29.50 -7.94 15.18
CA ASP A 269 -29.53 -7.90 13.72
C ASP A 269 -28.33 -8.67 13.15
N THR A 270 -28.54 -9.95 12.84
CA THR A 270 -27.52 -10.78 12.20
C THR A 270 -27.68 -10.70 10.68
N LYS A 271 -26.63 -10.28 9.98
CA LYS A 271 -26.54 -10.44 8.53
C LYS A 271 -25.92 -11.80 8.21
N LEU A 272 -26.67 -12.66 7.52
CA LEU A 272 -26.17 -13.95 7.05
C LEU A 272 -25.86 -13.86 5.55
N ARG A 273 -24.63 -14.26 5.19
CA ARG A 273 -24.26 -14.58 3.80
C ARG A 273 -23.93 -16.07 3.74
N VAL A 274 -24.52 -16.74 2.74
CA VAL A 274 -24.28 -18.16 2.46
C VAL A 274 -23.51 -18.26 1.15
N ILE A 275 -22.39 -18.95 1.21
CA ILE A 275 -21.47 -19.15 0.08
C ILE A 275 -21.35 -20.66 -0.15
N SER A 276 -21.47 -21.06 -1.41
CA SER A 276 -21.36 -22.45 -1.83
C SER A 276 -19.91 -22.96 -1.70
N ARG A 277 -19.74 -24.27 -1.85
CA ARG A 277 -18.40 -24.91 -1.88
C ARG A 277 -17.51 -24.44 -3.03
N ASN A 278 -18.08 -23.99 -4.14
CA ASN A 278 -17.33 -23.43 -5.27
C ASN A 278 -17.17 -21.90 -5.18
N GLY A 279 -17.52 -21.29 -4.04
CA GLY A 279 -17.27 -19.87 -3.79
C GLY A 279 -18.31 -18.94 -4.41
N SER A 280 -19.29 -19.50 -5.12
CA SER A 280 -20.44 -18.75 -5.61
C SER A 280 -21.28 -18.26 -4.43
N MET A 281 -21.63 -16.98 -4.46
CA MET A 281 -22.53 -16.41 -3.48
C MET A 281 -23.95 -16.94 -3.74
N ILE A 282 -24.43 -17.84 -2.89
CA ILE A 282 -25.77 -18.45 -3.03
C ILE A 282 -26.84 -17.43 -2.67
N SER A 283 -26.58 -16.53 -1.72
CA SER A 283 -27.57 -15.56 -1.30
C SER A 283 -26.99 -14.18 -0.98
N ARG A 284 -27.69 -13.13 -1.42
CA ARG A 284 -27.44 -11.74 -0.97
C ARG A 284 -27.99 -11.55 0.44
N GLU A 285 -27.31 -10.70 1.22
CA GLU A 285 -27.50 -10.49 2.67
C GLU A 285 -28.93 -10.69 3.19
N TRP A 286 -29.09 -11.60 4.16
CA TRP A 286 -30.34 -11.75 4.91
C TRP A 286 -30.21 -11.06 6.26
N LEU A 287 -31.19 -10.22 6.59
CA LEU A 287 -31.35 -9.70 7.95
C LEU A 287 -32.15 -10.73 8.76
N VAL A 288 -31.52 -11.34 9.75
CA VAL A 288 -32.17 -12.23 10.71
C VAL A 288 -32.25 -11.46 12.02
N THR A 289 -33.47 -11.09 12.42
CA THR A 289 -33.73 -10.36 13.66
C THR A 289 -34.21 -11.34 14.72
N SER A 290 -33.53 -11.44 15.86
CA SER A 290 -34.03 -12.20 17.02
C SER A 290 -34.24 -11.29 18.21
N SER A 291 -35.36 -11.44 18.92
CA SER A 291 -35.82 -10.49 19.95
C SER A 291 -35.62 -10.96 21.40
N ARG A 292 -34.74 -11.92 21.69
CA ARG A 292 -34.39 -12.38 23.06
C ARG A 292 -33.03 -13.08 23.08
N GLU A 293 -32.23 -12.87 24.14
CA GLU A 293 -30.88 -13.45 24.35
C GLU A 293 -30.78 -14.97 24.12
N LYS A 294 -31.86 -15.74 24.36
CA LYS A 294 -31.89 -17.20 24.13
C LYS A 294 -31.92 -17.62 22.64
N TYR A 295 -32.19 -16.71 21.69
CA TYR A 295 -32.45 -17.03 20.28
C TYR A 295 -31.26 -16.84 19.33
N ALA A 296 -30.20 -16.14 19.73
CA ALA A 296 -28.97 -16.07 18.94
C ALA A 296 -28.31 -17.47 18.74
N SER A 297 -28.72 -18.45 19.54
CA SER A 297 -28.30 -19.86 19.45
C SER A 297 -29.02 -20.69 18.38
N CYS A 298 -30.07 -20.17 17.71
CA CYS A 298 -30.88 -20.95 16.76
C CYS A 298 -30.11 -21.52 15.55
N PHE A 299 -28.93 -20.97 15.23
CA PHE A 299 -28.05 -21.54 14.20
C PHE A 299 -26.82 -22.28 14.77
N ARG A 300 -26.56 -22.20 16.09
CA ARG A 300 -25.46 -22.94 16.74
C ARG A 300 -25.81 -24.41 17.01
N HIS A 301 -27.07 -24.72 17.30
CA HIS A 301 -27.58 -26.08 17.47
C HIS A 301 -28.90 -26.27 16.72
N VAL A 302 -28.85 -26.84 15.51
CA VAL A 302 -30.04 -27.44 14.89
C VAL A 302 -30.06 -28.91 15.29
N SER A 303 -30.46 -29.17 16.53
CA SER A 303 -31.04 -30.47 16.91
C SER A 303 -32.41 -30.21 17.54
N THR A 304 -33.45 -30.67 16.83
CA THR A 304 -34.76 -31.17 17.30
C THR A 304 -35.61 -30.39 18.32
N SER A 305 -35.33 -29.13 18.65
CA SER A 305 -36.26 -28.33 19.50
C SER A 305 -36.99 -27.23 18.72
N ASN A 306 -38.33 -27.24 18.79
CA ASN A 306 -39.22 -26.23 18.22
C ASN A 306 -38.84 -24.81 18.69
N ARG A 307 -38.32 -23.98 17.77
CA ARG A 307 -38.01 -22.57 18.03
C ARG A 307 -38.46 -21.70 16.87
N PHE A 308 -39.05 -20.56 17.21
CA PHE A 308 -39.63 -19.61 16.27
C PHE A 308 -38.58 -18.60 15.80
N CYS A 309 -38.50 -18.38 14.49
CA CYS A 309 -37.69 -17.31 13.87
C CYS A 309 -38.61 -16.27 13.25
N LYS A 310 -38.26 -14.98 13.31
CA LYS A 310 -38.99 -13.91 12.62
C LYS A 310 -38.24 -13.51 11.35
N ALA A 311 -38.94 -13.48 10.23
CA ALA A 311 -38.41 -12.99 8.95
C ALA A 311 -39.20 -11.76 8.49
N THR A 312 -38.48 -10.73 8.05
CA THR A 312 -39.08 -9.52 7.49
C THR A 312 -38.65 -9.38 6.03
N LEU A 313 -39.62 -9.35 5.11
CA LEU A 313 -39.36 -9.20 3.68
C LEU A 313 -39.09 -7.74 3.31
N LYS A 314 -38.47 -7.49 2.15
CA LYS A 314 -38.18 -6.15 1.61
C LYS A 314 -39.40 -5.22 1.51
N ASN A 315 -40.61 -5.76 1.48
CA ASN A 315 -41.87 -5.00 1.46
C ASN A 315 -42.44 -4.69 2.86
N GLY A 316 -41.66 -4.85 3.92
CA GLY A 316 -42.05 -4.55 5.30
C GLY A 316 -42.97 -5.58 5.97
N LYS A 317 -43.37 -6.65 5.27
CA LYS A 317 -44.23 -7.69 5.86
C LYS A 317 -43.42 -8.61 6.78
N ARG A 318 -43.88 -8.73 8.03
CA ARG A 318 -43.30 -9.60 9.07
C ARG A 318 -44.02 -10.94 9.14
N TRP A 319 -43.24 -12.01 9.26
CA TRP A 319 -43.75 -13.37 9.38
C TRP A 319 -43.07 -14.11 10.53
N ASN A 320 -43.83 -14.94 11.24
CA ASN A 320 -43.29 -15.90 12.20
C ASN A 320 -43.08 -17.24 11.48
N ILE A 321 -41.86 -17.75 11.45
CA ILE A 321 -41.51 -19.08 10.96
C ILE A 321 -41.55 -20.02 12.17
N SER A 322 -42.47 -20.98 12.19
CA SER A 322 -42.65 -21.89 13.33
C SER A 322 -41.71 -23.10 13.31
N SER A 323 -41.21 -23.48 12.14
CA SER A 323 -40.15 -24.49 11.99
C SER A 323 -39.40 -24.27 10.68
N ALA A 324 -38.11 -24.62 10.63
CA ALA A 324 -37.32 -24.63 9.41
C ALA A 324 -36.63 -26.00 9.29
N TRP A 325 -36.78 -26.65 8.15
CA TRP A 325 -36.26 -27.99 7.89
C TRP A 325 -35.26 -27.91 6.74
N TYR A 326 -34.05 -28.43 6.96
CA TYR A 326 -33.05 -28.59 5.91
C TYR A 326 -33.06 -30.05 5.48
N SER A 327 -33.47 -30.33 4.24
CA SER A 327 -33.31 -31.66 3.63
C SER A 327 -32.26 -31.60 2.53
N HIS A 328 -31.36 -32.58 2.53
CA HIS A 328 -30.30 -32.71 1.54
C HIS A 328 -30.92 -33.16 0.21
N PHE A 329 -31.00 -32.27 -0.79
CA PHE A 329 -31.37 -32.61 -2.15
C PHE A 329 -30.11 -32.63 -3.03
N PRO A 330 -29.76 -33.77 -3.67
CA PRO A 330 -28.55 -33.87 -4.50
C PRO A 330 -28.57 -33.01 -5.76
N MET A 331 -29.73 -32.43 -6.13
CA MET A 331 -29.85 -31.54 -7.27
C MET A 331 -30.50 -30.19 -6.88
N GLN A 332 -29.66 -29.15 -6.94
CA GLN A 332 -29.94 -27.72 -7.05
C GLN A 332 -30.52 -26.94 -5.85
N ASP A 333 -29.92 -25.75 -5.67
CA ASP A 333 -30.30 -24.43 -5.09
C ASP A 333 -31.64 -24.19 -4.35
N TYR A 334 -32.21 -25.16 -3.64
CA TYR A 334 -33.44 -24.91 -2.86
C TYR A 334 -33.22 -24.88 -1.35
N LEU A 335 -33.73 -23.83 -0.70
CA LEU A 335 -33.87 -23.76 0.76
C LEU A 335 -35.37 -23.87 1.09
N LEU A 336 -35.75 -24.94 1.79
CA LEU A 336 -37.11 -25.09 2.30
C LEU A 336 -37.26 -24.27 3.58
N VAL A 337 -38.19 -23.31 3.60
CA VAL A 337 -38.53 -22.56 4.82
C VAL A 337 -39.93 -22.98 5.23
N GLY A 338 -40.04 -23.51 6.45
CA GLY A 338 -41.24 -24.20 6.93
C GLY A 338 -42.42 -23.29 7.24
N GLU A 339 -43.32 -23.78 8.08
CA GLU A 339 -44.66 -23.23 8.29
C GLU A 339 -44.66 -21.74 8.69
N LEU A 340 -45.52 -20.96 8.04
CA LEU A 340 -45.69 -19.54 8.27
C LEU A 340 -46.91 -19.24 9.15
N ASN A 341 -46.71 -18.46 10.21
CA ASN A 341 -47.78 -17.86 11.01
C ASN A 341 -47.79 -16.34 10.84
N ARG A 342 -48.97 -15.76 10.54
CA ARG A 342 -49.17 -14.31 10.47
C ARG A 342 -49.16 -13.69 11.87
N THR A 343 -48.55 -12.50 12.00
CA THR A 343 -48.37 -11.81 13.29
C THR A 343 -49.63 -11.14 13.85
N ASN A 344 -50.73 -11.03 13.09
CA ASN A 344 -51.90 -10.23 13.48
C ASN A 344 -53.01 -11.04 14.18
N GLY A 345 -52.66 -12.05 14.99
CA GLY A 345 -53.62 -12.81 15.81
C GLY A 345 -54.60 -13.73 15.06
N LYS A 346 -54.76 -13.59 13.74
CA LYS A 346 -55.51 -14.53 12.90
C LYS A 346 -54.61 -15.72 12.55
N LYS A 347 -54.94 -16.91 13.05
CA LYS A 347 -54.31 -18.17 12.64
C LYS A 347 -54.31 -18.24 11.10
N SER A 348 -53.12 -18.34 10.51
CA SER A 348 -53.00 -18.74 9.10
C SER A 348 -53.53 -20.16 8.96
N PRO A 349 -54.15 -20.55 7.83
CA PRO A 349 -54.32 -21.97 7.52
C PRO A 349 -52.96 -22.67 7.63
N LYS A 350 -52.89 -23.83 8.29
CA LYS A 350 -51.67 -24.60 8.61
C LYS A 350 -50.85 -25.09 7.39
N ASP A 351 -51.11 -24.60 6.18
CA ASP A 351 -50.74 -25.29 4.94
C ASP A 351 -49.99 -24.42 3.90
N ASP A 352 -49.38 -23.29 4.32
CA ASP A 352 -48.56 -22.46 3.44
C ASP A 352 -47.07 -22.83 3.58
N VAL A 353 -46.46 -23.26 2.46
CA VAL A 353 -45.04 -23.65 2.37
C VAL A 353 -44.30 -22.66 1.47
N VAL A 354 -43.12 -22.22 1.90
CA VAL A 354 -42.26 -21.34 1.11
C VAL A 354 -41.08 -22.11 0.53
N LEU A 355 -40.98 -22.10 -0.79
CA LEU A 355 -39.83 -22.62 -1.52
C LEU A 355 -38.95 -21.45 -1.96
N LEU A 356 -37.68 -21.47 -1.55
CA LEU A 356 -36.70 -20.50 -2.01
C LEU A 356 -35.81 -21.13 -3.07
N ASN A 357 -35.60 -20.42 -4.17
CA ASN A 357 -34.61 -20.79 -5.18
C ASN A 357 -33.75 -19.59 -5.58
N LYS A 358 -32.74 -19.81 -6.44
CA LYS A 358 -31.85 -18.75 -6.96
C LYS A 358 -32.56 -17.59 -7.69
N HIS A 359 -33.84 -17.77 -8.06
CA HIS A 359 -34.65 -16.78 -8.76
C HIS A 359 -35.62 -16.02 -7.84
N GLY A 360 -35.68 -16.35 -6.54
CA GLY A 360 -36.46 -15.60 -5.54
C GLY A 360 -37.33 -16.47 -4.62
N VAL A 361 -38.25 -15.81 -3.93
CA VAL A 361 -39.20 -16.44 -3.00
C VAL A 361 -40.44 -16.87 -3.76
N GLN A 362 -40.72 -18.17 -3.86
CA GLN A 362 -42.01 -18.67 -4.32
C GLN A 362 -42.87 -19.09 -3.12
N VAL A 363 -43.98 -18.40 -2.94
CA VAL A 363 -45.00 -18.74 -1.93
C VAL A 363 -46.12 -19.47 -2.66
N GLY A 364 -46.22 -20.78 -2.45
CA GLY A 364 -47.33 -21.56 -2.96
C GLY A 364 -48.40 -21.77 -1.90
N ARG A 365 -49.68 -21.61 -2.26
CA ARG A 365 -50.82 -21.81 -1.35
C ARG A 365 -51.36 -23.24 -1.44
N ARG A 366 -51.62 -23.84 -0.28
CA ARG A 366 -52.36 -25.11 -0.07
C ARG A 366 -51.77 -26.34 -0.77
N TYR A 367 -50.74 -26.93 -0.17
CA TYR A 367 -50.25 -28.25 -0.55
C TYR A 367 -50.49 -29.25 0.58
N LYS A 368 -51.06 -30.42 0.25
CA LYS A 368 -51.46 -31.41 1.26
C LYS A 368 -50.35 -32.42 1.57
N ARG A 369 -49.49 -32.73 0.58
CA ARG A 369 -48.46 -33.77 0.68
C ARG A 369 -47.37 -33.51 -0.35
N ILE A 370 -46.11 -33.68 0.05
CA ILE A 370 -44.95 -33.76 -0.84
C ILE A 370 -44.52 -35.22 -0.84
N GLU A 371 -44.56 -35.88 -1.99
CA GLU A 371 -44.07 -37.25 -2.15
C GLU A 371 -42.87 -37.26 -3.10
N LYS A 372 -41.87 -38.09 -2.76
CA LYS A 372 -40.70 -38.36 -3.60
C LYS A 372 -40.94 -39.65 -4.37
N ARG A 373 -40.87 -39.60 -5.70
CA ARG A 373 -40.76 -40.78 -6.59
C ARG A 373 -39.76 -40.45 -7.69
N ASP A 374 -38.82 -41.37 -7.94
CA ASP A 374 -37.89 -41.33 -9.06
C ASP A 374 -37.22 -39.96 -9.28
N ASP A 375 -36.62 -39.43 -8.22
CA ASP A 375 -35.89 -38.14 -8.20
C ASP A 375 -36.69 -36.88 -8.58
N VAL A 376 -38.02 -36.97 -8.60
CA VAL A 376 -38.93 -35.83 -8.81
C VAL A 376 -39.81 -35.60 -7.58
N ALA A 377 -39.97 -34.33 -7.19
CA ALA A 377 -40.90 -33.93 -6.13
C ALA A 377 -42.29 -33.66 -6.71
N TYR A 378 -43.31 -34.35 -6.19
CA TYR A 378 -44.70 -34.16 -6.57
C TYR A 378 -45.45 -33.38 -5.48
N VAL A 379 -46.32 -32.46 -5.89
CA VAL A 379 -47.13 -31.67 -4.96
C VAL A 379 -48.60 -31.65 -5.40
N SER A 380 -49.52 -31.99 -4.49
CA SER A 380 -50.96 -32.08 -4.80
C SER A 380 -51.79 -30.94 -4.20
N LYS A 381 -52.77 -30.43 -4.98
CA LYS A 381 -53.74 -29.39 -4.60
C LYS A 381 -55.03 -29.99 -4.05
N LYS A 382 -55.71 -29.24 -3.15
CA LYS A 382 -56.84 -29.74 -2.32
C LYS A 382 -58.25 -29.62 -2.94
N SER A 383 -58.45 -29.20 -4.19
CA SER A 383 -59.83 -29.01 -4.72
C SER A 383 -59.99 -29.37 -6.19
N SER A 384 -60.08 -30.68 -6.44
CA SER A 384 -60.85 -31.39 -7.48
C SER A 384 -60.19 -32.76 -7.62
N GLY A 385 -60.97 -33.84 -7.56
CA GLY A 385 -60.46 -35.22 -7.59
C GLY A 385 -59.45 -35.46 -8.70
N ALA A 386 -58.39 -36.21 -8.34
CA ALA A 386 -57.42 -36.86 -9.21
C ALA A 386 -56.84 -36.01 -10.37
N ASN A 387 -55.82 -35.18 -10.08
CA ASN A 387 -54.75 -34.88 -11.04
C ASN A 387 -53.47 -34.47 -10.28
N LEU A 388 -52.42 -35.28 -10.38
CA LEU A 388 -51.06 -34.91 -9.96
C LEU A 388 -50.50 -33.95 -11.02
N THR A 389 -50.15 -32.73 -10.63
CA THR A 389 -49.45 -31.82 -11.54
C THR A 389 -47.98 -32.24 -11.60
N LYS A 390 -47.57 -32.85 -12.72
CA LYS A 390 -46.17 -33.14 -13.01
C LYS A 390 -45.46 -31.83 -13.35
N PHE A 391 -44.47 -31.44 -12.57
CA PHE A 391 -43.54 -30.38 -12.96
C PHE A 391 -42.41 -31.01 -13.77
N SER A 392 -42.51 -31.01 -15.09
CA SER A 392 -41.36 -31.33 -15.96
C SER A 392 -40.64 -30.04 -16.32
N LEU A 393 -39.37 -29.91 -15.92
CA LEU A 393 -38.48 -28.89 -16.47
C LEU A 393 -37.98 -29.37 -17.84
N SER A 394 -38.43 -28.73 -18.91
CA SER A 394 -37.79 -28.85 -20.22
C SER A 394 -36.60 -27.90 -20.27
N TYR A 395 -35.38 -28.43 -20.42
CA TYR A 395 -34.19 -27.62 -20.67
C TYR A 395 -34.19 -27.22 -22.15
N HIS A 396 -34.23 -25.91 -22.44
CA HIS A 396 -33.63 -25.39 -23.66
C HIS A 396 -32.20 -24.99 -23.33
N LEU A 397 -31.24 -25.78 -23.81
CA LEU A 397 -29.83 -25.41 -23.87
C LEU A 397 -29.69 -24.25 -24.88
N LYS A 398 -29.12 -23.14 -24.42
CA LYS A 398 -28.31 -22.26 -25.26
C LYS A 398 -26.90 -22.28 -24.72
#